data_AF-A0A968P225-F1
#
_entry.id   AF-A0A968P225-F1
#
_cell.length_a   1.000
_cell.length_b   1.000
_cell.length_c   1.000
_cell.angle_alpha   90.00
_cell.angle_beta   90.00
_cell.angle_gamma   90.00
#
_symmetry.space_group_name_H-M   'P 1'
#
loop_
_entity.id
_entity.type
_entity.pdbx_description
1 polymer ?
#
loop_
_entity_poly.entity_id
_entity_poly.type
_entity_poly.pdbx_seq_one_letter_code
_entity_poly.pdbx_strand_id
1 'polypeptide(L)'
;MLVRVVLSGVVAVSTLSCSVNILENFADKNTNEAYYADAVALLNDGDYSGALAKIALMTGVYPAHRKVVALKAAAHAGICGLTFIPFVQAMGDLGSTRLLPFLVSQFKNATGARIDACRTAEDLIESIGAIAERTTDENLLLALISFAKIGNVLSYYTDAGQDGTADAGVNPCLNARGSRPSAAVAGDFYESDLRELGTGITLALNNIDAISSSVSLGSDSLSDINGVCATLASINAAYDFCSITDPSAFTANHLKGIMSLIKEDSSVGLGTNCSGDISACNCP
;
A
#
# COMPACT_ATOMS: atom_id res chain seq x y z
N MET A 1 13.83 -65.15 7.31
CA MET A 1 14.83 -64.11 7.67
C MET A 1 15.12 -63.12 6.53
N LEU A 2 14.72 -63.39 5.26
CA LEU A 2 14.94 -62.47 4.13
C LEU A 2 13.95 -61.30 4.02
N VAL A 3 12.75 -61.41 4.57
CA VAL A 3 11.66 -60.41 4.37
C VAL A 3 11.84 -59.15 5.23
N ARG A 4 12.61 -59.21 6.32
CA ARG A 4 12.85 -58.04 7.20
C ARG A 4 13.94 -57.09 6.68
N VAL A 5 14.83 -57.53 5.79
CA VAL A 5 15.93 -56.69 5.28
C VAL A 5 15.46 -55.83 4.10
N VAL A 6 14.50 -56.31 3.31
CA VAL A 6 13.96 -55.57 2.15
C VAL A 6 13.04 -54.42 2.58
N LEU A 7 12.28 -54.59 3.68
CA LEU A 7 11.37 -53.54 4.17
C LEU A 7 12.09 -52.35 4.83
N SER A 8 13.29 -52.55 5.38
CA SER A 8 14.11 -51.45 5.94
C SER A 8 14.89 -50.67 4.86
N GLY A 9 15.13 -51.25 3.68
CA GLY A 9 15.81 -50.56 2.57
C GLY A 9 14.90 -49.58 1.82
N VAL A 10 13.62 -49.89 1.68
CA VAL A 10 12.66 -49.03 0.95
C VAL A 10 12.25 -47.79 1.77
N VAL A 11 12.20 -47.90 3.10
CA VAL A 11 11.84 -46.77 3.99
C VAL A 11 12.97 -45.73 4.08
N ALA A 12 14.24 -46.13 3.94
CA ALA A 12 15.39 -45.22 4.00
C ALA A 12 15.57 -44.35 2.74
N VAL A 13 15.03 -44.77 1.59
CA VAL A 13 15.10 -43.99 0.33
C VAL A 13 13.95 -42.98 0.23
N SER A 14 12.80 -43.25 0.86
CA SER A 14 11.68 -42.32 0.95
C SER A 14 11.92 -41.13 1.90
N THR A 15 12.88 -41.21 2.82
CA THR A 15 13.21 -40.09 3.74
C THR A 15 14.28 -39.14 3.20
N LEU A 16 15.00 -39.52 2.14
CA LEU A 16 16.01 -38.66 1.48
C LEU A 16 15.45 -37.90 0.26
N SER A 17 14.24 -38.24 -0.19
CA SER A 17 13.61 -37.67 -1.39
C SER A 17 12.82 -36.38 -1.11
N CYS A 18 12.75 -35.92 0.13
CA CYS A 18 12.06 -34.69 0.50
C CYS A 18 12.99 -33.45 0.61
N SER A 19 14.31 -33.60 0.45
CA SER A 19 15.26 -32.49 0.64
C SER A 19 16.09 -32.11 -0.58
N VAL A 20 16.10 -32.92 -1.65
CA VAL A 20 16.85 -32.60 -2.87
C VAL A 20 16.05 -33.01 -4.10
N ASN A 21 15.52 -32.04 -4.82
CA ASN A 21 14.92 -32.29 -6.13
C ASN A 21 16.05 -32.59 -7.12
N ILE A 22 16.29 -33.87 -7.42
CA ILE A 22 17.36 -34.30 -8.35
C ILE A 22 17.23 -33.66 -9.75
N LEU A 23 16.04 -33.18 -10.11
CA LEU A 23 15.78 -32.50 -11.37
C LEU A 23 16.17 -31.01 -11.35
N GLU A 24 16.46 -30.42 -10.18
CA GLU A 24 16.82 -29.01 -10.06
C GLU A 24 18.13 -28.68 -10.80
N ASN A 25 19.08 -29.61 -10.81
CA ASN A 25 20.35 -29.46 -11.54
C ASN A 25 20.19 -29.60 -13.06
N PHE A 26 19.05 -30.10 -13.54
CA PHE A 26 18.74 -30.26 -14.96
C PHE A 26 17.74 -29.22 -15.48
N ALA A 27 17.20 -28.36 -14.61
CA ALA A 27 16.30 -27.29 -14.99
C ALA A 27 17.06 -26.13 -15.63
N ASP A 28 16.56 -25.59 -16.74
CA ASP A 28 17.09 -24.35 -17.32
C ASP A 28 16.66 -23.15 -16.47
N LYS A 29 17.61 -22.63 -15.69
CA LYS A 29 17.41 -21.50 -14.77
C LYS A 29 17.44 -20.13 -15.47
N ASN A 30 17.61 -20.09 -16.80
CA ASN A 30 17.70 -18.84 -17.58
C ASN A 30 16.48 -18.59 -18.47
N THR A 31 15.36 -19.26 -18.18
CA THR A 31 14.08 -19.02 -18.84
C THR A 31 13.28 -17.94 -18.11
N ASN A 32 12.36 -17.29 -18.83
CA ASN A 32 11.45 -16.30 -18.25
C ASN A 32 10.62 -16.89 -17.10
N GLU A 33 10.20 -18.15 -17.22
CA GLU A 33 9.48 -18.90 -16.21
C GLU A 33 10.34 -19.20 -14.99
N ALA A 34 11.62 -19.55 -15.17
CA ALA A 34 12.56 -19.74 -14.06
C ALA A 34 12.80 -18.43 -13.31
N TYR A 35 13.03 -17.32 -14.03
CA TYR A 35 13.16 -16.00 -13.40
C TYR A 35 11.89 -15.58 -12.66
N TYR A 36 10.70 -15.96 -13.15
CA TYR A 36 9.44 -15.68 -12.48
C TYR A 36 9.32 -16.47 -11.17
N ALA A 37 9.63 -17.76 -11.20
CA ALA A 37 9.61 -18.60 -10.01
C ALA A 37 10.62 -18.11 -8.95
N ASP A 38 11.84 -17.77 -9.37
CA ASP A 38 12.85 -17.17 -8.50
C ASP A 38 12.38 -15.84 -7.90
N ALA A 39 11.76 -14.97 -8.70
CA ALA A 39 11.24 -13.69 -8.23
C ALA A 39 10.12 -13.87 -7.19
N VAL A 40 9.23 -14.86 -7.38
CA VAL A 40 8.19 -15.21 -6.40
C VAL A 40 8.80 -15.70 -5.09
N ALA A 41 9.82 -16.57 -5.15
CA ALA A 41 10.50 -17.04 -3.96
C ALA A 41 11.15 -15.88 -3.18
N LEU A 42 11.88 -15.01 -3.88
CA LEU A 42 12.52 -13.83 -3.28
C LEU A 42 11.49 -12.86 -2.68
N LEU A 43 10.35 -12.65 -3.34
CA LEU A 43 9.26 -11.84 -2.81
C LEU A 43 8.74 -12.40 -1.48
N ASN A 44 8.51 -13.72 -1.41
CA ASN A 44 8.02 -14.39 -0.21
C ASN A 44 9.05 -14.37 0.93
N ASP A 45 10.34 -14.35 0.60
CA ASP A 45 11.44 -14.20 1.56
C ASP A 45 11.67 -12.75 2.00
N GLY A 46 10.94 -11.79 1.42
CA GLY A 46 11.08 -10.35 1.69
C GLY A 46 12.25 -9.67 0.98
N ASP A 47 12.96 -10.37 0.07
CA ASP A 47 14.00 -9.79 -0.78
C ASP A 47 13.39 -9.14 -2.03
N TYR A 48 12.73 -8.00 -1.82
CA TYR A 48 12.04 -7.27 -2.88
C TYR A 48 12.99 -6.77 -3.98
N SER A 49 14.20 -6.34 -3.61
CA SER A 49 15.23 -5.90 -4.56
C SER A 49 15.72 -7.07 -5.42
N GLY A 50 15.95 -8.24 -4.81
CA GLY A 50 16.29 -9.47 -5.51
C GLY A 50 15.17 -9.91 -6.46
N ALA A 51 13.91 -9.83 -6.03
CA ALA A 51 12.76 -10.14 -6.88
C ALA A 51 12.71 -9.22 -8.12
N LEU A 52 12.89 -7.91 -7.95
CA LEU A 52 12.97 -6.96 -9.06
C LEU A 52 14.16 -7.22 -9.98
N ALA A 53 15.31 -7.60 -9.43
CA ALA A 53 16.48 -7.97 -10.22
C ALA A 53 16.21 -9.20 -11.11
N LYS A 54 15.48 -10.20 -10.61
CA LYS A 54 15.06 -11.37 -11.40
C LYS A 54 14.04 -11.01 -12.48
N ILE A 55 13.06 -10.17 -12.17
CA ILE A 55 12.09 -9.67 -13.15
C ILE A 55 12.80 -8.93 -14.29
N ALA A 56 13.86 -8.16 -13.99
CA ALA A 56 14.63 -7.43 -14.99
C ALA A 56 15.41 -8.31 -15.98
N LEU A 57 15.62 -9.60 -15.67
CA LEU A 57 16.26 -10.56 -16.58
C LEU A 57 15.29 -11.15 -17.61
N MET A 58 13.98 -10.96 -17.43
CA MET A 58 12.98 -11.46 -18.36
C MET A 58 13.00 -10.68 -19.68
N THR A 59 12.74 -11.36 -20.79
CA THR A 59 12.86 -10.76 -22.15
C THR A 59 11.62 -11.00 -23.01
N GLY A 60 11.52 -10.24 -24.11
CA GLY A 60 10.41 -10.32 -25.05
C GLY A 60 9.11 -9.75 -24.50
N VAL A 61 7.99 -10.41 -24.76
CA VAL A 61 6.66 -9.99 -24.28
C VAL A 61 6.38 -10.45 -22.84
N TYR A 62 7.18 -11.36 -22.30
CA TYR A 62 6.93 -11.98 -21.00
C TYR A 62 6.82 -10.99 -19.82
N PRO A 63 7.70 -9.97 -19.70
CA PRO A 63 7.60 -8.96 -18.62
C PRO A 63 6.27 -8.19 -18.61
N ALA A 64 5.57 -8.12 -19.75
CA ALA A 64 4.29 -7.45 -19.88
C ALA A 64 3.09 -8.36 -19.54
N HIS A 65 3.32 -9.64 -19.21
CA HIS A 65 2.23 -10.48 -18.72
C HIS A 65 1.72 -9.94 -17.39
N ARG A 66 0.40 -9.87 -17.27
CA ARG A 66 -0.33 -9.41 -16.09
C ARG A 66 0.21 -9.93 -14.76
N LYS A 67 0.50 -11.24 -14.67
CA LYS A 67 1.08 -11.88 -13.48
C LYS A 67 2.46 -11.31 -13.10
N VAL A 68 3.28 -10.94 -14.08
CA VAL A 68 4.61 -10.36 -13.86
C VAL A 68 4.48 -8.90 -13.42
N VAL A 69 3.54 -8.16 -14.02
CA VAL A 69 3.22 -6.78 -13.61
C VAL A 69 2.74 -6.74 -12.16
N ALA A 70 1.81 -7.63 -11.79
CA ALA A 70 1.33 -7.76 -10.41
C ALA A 70 2.45 -8.17 -9.43
N LEU A 71 3.33 -9.10 -9.81
CA LEU A 71 4.49 -9.48 -8.99
C LEU A 71 5.47 -8.30 -8.81
N LYS A 72 5.72 -7.54 -9.87
CA LYS A 72 6.56 -6.35 -9.83
C LYS A 72 5.97 -5.28 -8.92
N ALA A 73 4.65 -5.06 -9.01
CA ALA A 73 3.94 -4.14 -8.13
C ALA A 73 4.05 -4.58 -6.66
N ALA A 74 3.83 -5.87 -6.37
CA ALA A 74 3.98 -6.43 -5.03
C ALA A 74 5.39 -6.23 -4.47
N ALA A 75 6.44 -6.38 -5.28
CA ALA A 75 7.82 -6.10 -4.85
C ALA A 75 8.02 -4.62 -4.50
N HIS A 76 7.52 -3.69 -5.33
CA HIS A 76 7.57 -2.26 -5.01
C HIS A 76 6.73 -1.91 -3.76
N ALA A 77 5.59 -2.56 -3.56
CA ALA A 77 4.79 -2.42 -2.35
C ALA A 77 5.54 -2.89 -1.09
N GLY A 78 6.28 -4.00 -1.22
CA GLY A 78 7.18 -4.48 -0.18
C GLY A 78 8.28 -3.48 0.18
N ILE A 79 8.91 -2.83 -0.81
CA ILE A 79 9.88 -1.75 -0.60
C ILE A 79 9.22 -0.56 0.13
N CYS A 80 7.96 -0.25 -0.20
CA CYS A 80 7.16 0.75 0.50
C CYS A 80 6.82 0.36 1.96
N GLY A 81 7.13 -0.88 2.38
CA GLY A 81 6.88 -1.38 3.72
C GLY A 81 5.56 -2.14 3.89
N LEU A 82 4.84 -2.42 2.80
CA LEU A 82 3.65 -3.26 2.86
C LEU A 82 4.04 -4.73 3.00
N THR A 83 3.70 -5.32 4.14
CA THR A 83 3.72 -6.77 4.34
C THR A 83 2.29 -7.25 4.47
N PHE A 84 1.81 -8.04 3.51
CA PHE A 84 0.39 -8.37 3.34
C PHE A 84 -0.24 -8.97 4.60
N ILE A 85 0.31 -10.08 5.12
CA ILE A 85 -0.30 -10.81 6.24
C ILE A 85 -0.35 -9.96 7.52
N PRO A 86 0.77 -9.34 7.99
CA PRO A 86 0.73 -8.47 9.16
C PRO A 86 -0.23 -7.29 9.00
N PHE A 87 -0.26 -6.67 7.82
CA PHE A 87 -1.11 -5.49 7.61
C PHE A 87 -2.60 -5.85 7.60
N VAL A 88 -3.00 -6.92 6.92
CA VAL A 88 -4.40 -7.38 6.92
C VAL A 88 -4.84 -7.82 8.32
N GLN A 89 -3.97 -8.47 9.09
CA GLN A 89 -4.24 -8.80 10.49
C GLN A 89 -4.44 -7.53 11.33
N ALA A 90 -3.55 -6.55 11.20
CA ALA A 90 -3.64 -5.28 11.91
C ALA A 90 -4.92 -4.50 11.57
N MET A 91 -5.37 -4.54 10.30
CA MET A 91 -6.65 -3.94 9.90
C MET A 91 -7.86 -4.66 10.54
N GLY A 92 -7.81 -5.99 10.65
CA GLY A 92 -8.85 -6.76 11.34
C GLY A 92 -8.97 -6.41 12.83
N ASP A 93 -7.89 -5.93 13.43
CA ASP A 93 -7.81 -5.52 14.84
C ASP A 93 -7.97 -4.00 15.04
N LEU A 94 -8.35 -3.23 14.01
CA LEU A 94 -8.43 -1.77 14.06
C LEU A 94 -9.37 -1.26 15.17
N GLY A 95 -10.49 -1.97 15.40
CA GLY A 95 -11.48 -1.61 16.42
C GLY A 95 -12.02 -0.19 16.22
N SER A 96 -12.01 0.60 17.30
CA SER A 96 -12.41 2.02 17.29
C SER A 96 -11.29 2.99 16.92
N THR A 97 -10.15 2.50 16.44
CA THR A 97 -9.04 3.36 16.04
C THR A 97 -9.39 4.05 14.73
N ARG A 98 -9.19 5.36 14.68
CA ARG A 98 -9.35 6.17 13.46
C ARG A 98 -8.35 5.71 12.40
N LEU A 99 -8.73 5.72 11.12
CA LEU A 99 -7.90 5.13 10.07
C LEU A 99 -6.52 5.82 9.95
N LEU A 100 -6.45 7.16 9.91
CA LEU A 100 -5.17 7.82 9.64
C LEU A 100 -4.14 7.59 10.77
N PRO A 101 -4.48 7.71 12.06
CA PRO A 101 -3.57 7.32 13.15
C PRO A 101 -3.12 5.86 13.05
N PHE A 102 -4.02 4.95 12.69
CA PHE A 102 -3.65 3.56 12.47
C PHE A 102 -2.63 3.42 11.35
N LEU A 103 -2.84 4.04 10.19
CA LEU A 103 -1.90 3.95 9.07
C LEU A 103 -0.53 4.55 9.44
N VAL A 104 -0.49 5.65 10.19
CA VAL A 104 0.77 6.21 10.71
C VAL A 104 1.49 5.17 11.58
N SER A 105 0.76 4.48 12.46
CA SER A 105 1.32 3.44 13.34
C SER A 105 1.88 2.23 12.60
N GLN A 106 1.31 1.88 11.44
CA GLN A 106 1.74 0.72 10.64
C GLN A 106 2.94 1.04 9.74
N PHE A 107 3.04 2.27 9.24
CA PHE A 107 4.04 2.68 8.25
C PHE A 107 5.10 3.62 8.83
N LYS A 108 5.71 3.21 9.95
CA LYS A 108 6.84 3.90 10.61
C LYS A 108 8.09 3.91 9.73
N ASN A 109 9.04 4.79 10.06
CA ASN A 109 10.29 4.98 9.30
C ASN A 109 10.02 5.31 7.83
N ALA A 110 9.00 6.13 7.59
CA ALA A 110 8.66 6.55 6.24
C ALA A 110 9.76 7.43 5.64
N THR A 111 10.03 7.24 4.35
CA THR A 111 11.02 8.02 3.60
C THR A 111 10.45 8.40 2.25
N GLY A 112 11.03 9.42 1.60
CA GLY A 112 10.65 9.77 0.22
C GLY A 112 10.75 8.57 -0.73
N ALA A 113 11.80 7.75 -0.61
CA ALA A 113 11.97 6.55 -1.43
C ALA A 113 10.86 5.52 -1.23
N ARG A 114 10.32 5.39 -0.01
CA ARG A 114 9.17 4.50 0.25
C ARG A 114 7.89 5.03 -0.39
N ILE A 115 7.65 6.34 -0.31
CA ILE A 115 6.50 6.96 -0.99
C ILE A 115 6.60 6.73 -2.51
N ASP A 116 7.78 6.91 -3.10
CA ASP A 116 7.99 6.71 -4.53
C ASP A 116 7.86 5.22 -4.95
N ALA A 117 8.26 4.30 -4.07
CA ALA A 117 8.02 2.87 -4.28
C ALA A 117 6.53 2.53 -4.26
N CYS A 118 5.74 3.13 -3.35
CA CYS A 118 4.29 2.98 -3.34
C CYS A 118 3.64 3.50 -4.63
N ARG A 119 4.05 4.68 -5.12
CA ARG A 119 3.57 5.20 -6.41
C ARG A 119 3.87 4.27 -7.56
N THR A 120 5.11 3.77 -7.62
CA THR A 120 5.51 2.80 -8.66
C THR A 120 4.67 1.53 -8.60
N ALA A 121 4.35 1.04 -7.39
CA ALA A 121 3.50 -0.13 -7.21
C ALA A 121 2.06 0.13 -7.68
N GLU A 122 1.50 1.29 -7.35
CA GLU A 122 0.17 1.75 -7.75
C GLU A 122 0.06 1.85 -9.27
N ASP A 123 0.97 2.60 -9.91
CA ASP A 123 1.05 2.78 -11.36
C ASP A 123 1.11 1.44 -12.12
N LEU A 124 1.87 0.46 -11.57
CA LEU A 124 1.98 -0.86 -12.17
C LEU A 124 0.64 -1.60 -12.17
N ILE A 125 -0.11 -1.57 -11.07
CA ILE A 125 -1.43 -2.23 -11.03
C ILE A 125 -2.45 -1.46 -11.87
N GLU A 126 -2.43 -0.13 -11.87
CA GLU A 126 -3.30 0.66 -12.74
C GLU A 126 -3.01 0.41 -14.22
N SER A 127 -1.75 0.14 -14.59
CA SER A 127 -1.37 -0.21 -15.97
C SER A 127 -1.99 -1.51 -16.49
N ILE A 128 -2.49 -2.38 -15.60
CA ILE A 128 -3.18 -3.62 -15.98
C ILE A 128 -4.52 -3.31 -16.65
N GLY A 129 -5.20 -2.24 -16.23
CA GLY A 129 -6.51 -1.86 -16.77
C GLY A 129 -7.39 -1.11 -15.78
N ALA A 130 -8.62 -0.84 -16.20
CA ALA A 130 -9.64 -0.23 -15.35
C ALA A 130 -10.06 -1.16 -14.19
N ILE A 131 -10.71 -0.62 -13.15
CA ILE A 131 -11.17 -1.38 -11.97
C ILE A 131 -11.99 -2.63 -12.36
N ALA A 132 -12.88 -2.51 -13.35
CA ALA A 132 -13.73 -3.60 -13.83
C ALA A 132 -12.97 -4.66 -14.64
N GLU A 133 -11.76 -4.35 -15.13
CA GLU A 133 -10.91 -5.28 -15.86
C GLU A 133 -9.96 -6.03 -14.94
N ARG A 134 -9.71 -5.48 -13.73
CA ARG A 134 -8.87 -6.02 -12.66
C ARG A 134 -9.49 -7.20 -11.95
N THR A 135 -8.66 -8.17 -11.57
CA THR A 135 -9.11 -9.30 -10.74
C THR A 135 -9.38 -8.83 -9.30
N THR A 136 -10.11 -9.63 -8.52
CA THR A 136 -10.31 -9.36 -7.09
C THR A 136 -8.99 -9.17 -6.36
N ASP A 137 -7.99 -10.02 -6.64
CA ASP A 137 -6.67 -9.95 -5.98
C ASP A 137 -5.89 -8.69 -6.38
N GLU A 138 -6.02 -8.23 -7.62
CA GLU A 138 -5.36 -7.01 -8.09
C GLU A 138 -6.01 -5.75 -7.51
N ASN A 139 -7.33 -5.70 -7.43
CA ASN A 139 -8.04 -4.60 -6.77
C ASN A 139 -7.74 -4.60 -5.26
N LEU A 140 -7.68 -5.78 -4.62
CA LEU A 140 -7.25 -5.88 -3.22
C LEU A 140 -5.81 -5.37 -3.05
N LEU A 141 -4.88 -5.82 -3.89
CA LEU A 141 -3.49 -5.38 -3.84
C LEU A 141 -3.39 -3.86 -4.01
N LEU A 142 -4.14 -3.27 -4.95
CA LEU A 142 -4.15 -1.82 -5.15
C LEU A 142 -4.68 -1.08 -3.93
N ALA A 143 -5.77 -1.55 -3.32
CA ALA A 143 -6.31 -0.93 -2.11
C ALA A 143 -5.28 -0.92 -0.96
N LEU A 144 -4.56 -2.03 -0.77
CA LEU A 144 -3.53 -2.14 0.27
C LEU A 144 -2.28 -1.27 -0.05
N ILE A 145 -1.89 -1.19 -1.32
CA ILE A 145 -0.84 -0.26 -1.77
C ILE A 145 -1.24 1.18 -1.49
N SER A 146 -2.48 1.56 -1.79
CA SER A 146 -2.96 2.92 -1.55
C SER A 146 -3.00 3.26 -0.05
N PHE A 147 -3.36 2.31 0.83
CA PHE A 147 -3.21 2.50 2.29
C PHE A 147 -1.75 2.64 2.73
N ALA A 148 -0.84 1.83 2.18
CA ALA A 148 0.58 1.96 2.44
C ALA A 148 1.12 3.32 1.99
N LYS A 149 0.64 3.84 0.86
CA LYS A 149 0.99 5.16 0.35
C LYS A 149 0.51 6.26 1.30
N ILE A 150 -0.76 6.22 1.72
CA ILE A 150 -1.33 7.16 2.70
C ILE A 150 -0.50 7.13 3.99
N GLY A 151 -0.26 5.94 4.56
CA GLY A 151 0.52 5.77 5.78
C GLY A 151 1.93 6.33 5.67
N ASN A 152 2.66 6.00 4.60
CA ASN A 152 4.00 6.54 4.38
C ASN A 152 4.01 8.06 4.21
N VAL A 153 3.06 8.63 3.47
CA VAL A 153 2.96 10.10 3.32
C VAL A 153 2.70 10.75 4.67
N LEU A 154 1.74 10.25 5.44
CA LEU A 154 1.42 10.80 6.76
C LEU A 154 2.59 10.67 7.72
N SER A 155 3.13 9.47 7.93
CA SER A 155 4.28 9.26 8.82
C SER A 155 5.47 10.12 8.43
N TYR A 156 5.73 10.30 7.13
CA TYR A 156 6.83 11.15 6.67
C TYR A 156 6.68 12.61 7.10
N TYR A 157 5.45 13.17 7.10
CA TYR A 157 5.22 14.58 7.44
C TYR A 157 4.84 14.83 8.90
N THR A 158 4.32 13.81 9.59
CA THR A 158 3.73 13.98 10.91
C THR A 158 4.42 13.21 12.01
N ASP A 159 5.22 12.18 11.72
CA ASP A 159 5.88 11.33 12.71
C ASP A 159 7.42 11.46 12.57
N ALA A 160 7.95 12.64 12.91
CA ALA A 160 9.39 12.86 12.86
C ALA A 160 10.14 12.02 13.92
N GLY A 161 9.46 11.66 15.01
CA GLY A 161 9.94 10.72 16.02
C GLY A 161 10.04 9.26 15.53
N GLN A 162 9.37 8.91 14.44
CA GLN A 162 9.25 7.56 13.88
C GLN A 162 8.70 6.54 14.89
N ASP A 163 7.84 6.99 15.80
CA ASP A 163 7.28 6.16 16.87
C ASP A 163 5.90 5.57 16.53
N GLY A 164 5.34 5.95 15.38
CA GLY A 164 4.01 5.55 14.92
C GLY A 164 2.89 6.48 15.40
N THR A 165 3.22 7.67 15.89
CA THR A 165 2.28 8.68 16.36
C THR A 165 2.56 10.00 15.67
N ALA A 166 1.50 10.75 15.34
CA ALA A 166 1.70 12.11 14.87
C ALA A 166 2.24 13.00 16.00
N ASP A 167 3.31 13.73 15.74
CA ASP A 167 3.95 14.65 16.67
C ASP A 167 3.01 15.81 17.03
N ALA A 168 3.15 16.30 18.26
CA ALA A 168 2.42 17.47 18.72
C ALA A 168 2.81 18.71 17.90
N GLY A 169 1.82 19.53 17.53
CA GLY A 169 2.06 20.79 16.82
C GLY A 169 2.12 20.68 15.30
N VAL A 170 2.00 19.48 14.71
CA VAL A 170 1.81 19.28 13.26
C VAL A 170 0.58 20.05 12.78
N ASN A 171 0.74 20.91 11.76
CA ASN A 171 -0.39 21.64 11.19
C ASN A 171 -0.46 21.40 9.67
N PRO A 172 -1.35 20.49 9.22
CA PRO A 172 -1.49 20.16 7.81
C PRO A 172 -1.88 21.35 6.92
N CYS A 173 -2.42 22.43 7.48
CA CYS A 173 -2.86 23.61 6.71
C CYS A 173 -1.71 24.59 6.36
N LEU A 174 -0.47 24.33 6.76
CA LEU A 174 0.66 25.22 6.48
C LEU A 174 1.21 25.02 5.06
N ASN A 175 1.93 26.05 4.59
CA ASN A 175 2.29 26.32 3.20
C ASN A 175 2.84 25.11 2.42
N ALA A 176 1.99 24.46 1.64
CA ALA A 176 2.40 23.51 0.61
C ALA A 176 3.09 24.26 -0.55
N ARG A 177 4.43 24.41 -0.52
CA ARG A 177 5.18 25.01 -1.64
C ARG A 177 6.49 24.29 -1.92
N GLY A 178 6.65 23.80 -3.14
CA GLY A 178 7.91 23.29 -3.68
C GLY A 178 7.94 21.79 -3.88
N SER A 179 9.15 21.24 -4.01
CA SER A 179 9.40 19.80 -4.13
C SER A 179 9.58 19.17 -2.75
N ARG A 180 9.21 17.88 -2.59
CA ARG A 180 9.48 17.10 -1.37
C ARG A 180 10.94 17.30 -0.92
N PRO A 181 11.21 17.59 0.37
CA PRO A 181 12.54 17.81 0.87
C PRO A 181 13.27 16.46 0.98
N SER A 182 14.60 16.47 1.01
CA SER A 182 15.38 15.24 1.19
C SER A 182 15.25 14.66 2.61
N ALA A 183 14.84 15.48 3.58
CA ALA A 183 14.56 15.10 4.94
C ALA A 183 13.22 15.69 5.38
N ALA A 184 12.41 14.91 6.10
CA ALA A 184 11.14 15.35 6.64
C ALA A 184 11.33 16.60 7.51
N VAL A 185 10.59 17.66 7.20
CA VAL A 185 10.38 18.78 8.12
C VAL A 185 8.93 18.64 8.58
N ALA A 186 8.74 18.40 9.88
CA ALA A 186 7.42 18.13 10.44
C ALA A 186 6.43 19.26 10.12
N GLY A 187 5.25 18.89 9.63
CA GLY A 187 4.09 19.79 9.49
C GLY A 187 3.86 20.42 8.11
N ASP A 188 4.86 20.51 7.23
CA ASP A 188 4.69 21.15 5.91
C ASP A 188 4.47 20.10 4.81
N PHE A 189 3.21 19.71 4.61
CA PHE A 189 2.84 18.82 3.52
C PHE A 189 3.06 19.49 2.16
N TYR A 190 3.77 18.82 1.26
CA TYR A 190 3.98 19.33 -0.10
C TYR A 190 2.81 18.96 -1.01
N GLU A 191 2.47 19.85 -1.95
CA GLU A 191 1.30 19.67 -2.82
C GLU A 191 1.34 18.34 -3.58
N SER A 192 2.51 17.96 -4.11
CA SER A 192 2.66 16.68 -4.81
C SER A 192 2.29 15.48 -3.95
N ASP A 193 2.59 15.53 -2.65
CA ASP A 193 2.33 14.42 -1.75
C ASP A 193 0.90 14.46 -1.20
N LEU A 194 0.32 15.65 -1.05
CA LEU A 194 -1.11 15.79 -0.75
C LEU A 194 -1.99 15.28 -1.89
N ARG A 195 -1.62 15.55 -3.14
CA ARG A 195 -2.30 15.00 -4.32
C ARG A 195 -2.30 13.47 -4.27
N GLU A 196 -1.20 12.91 -3.82
CA GLU A 196 -0.97 11.47 -3.77
C GLU A 196 -1.66 10.82 -2.58
N LEU A 197 -1.79 11.53 -1.47
CA LEU A 197 -2.67 11.15 -0.38
C LEU A 197 -4.14 11.16 -0.84
N GLY A 198 -4.55 12.19 -1.59
CA GLY A 198 -5.87 12.29 -2.20
C GLY A 198 -6.19 11.14 -3.15
N THR A 199 -5.32 10.88 -4.13
CA THR A 199 -5.49 9.73 -5.02
C THR A 199 -5.46 8.42 -4.27
N GLY A 200 -4.58 8.28 -3.27
CA GLY A 200 -4.53 7.10 -2.41
C GLY A 200 -5.87 6.83 -1.72
N ILE A 201 -6.53 7.86 -1.16
CA ILE A 201 -7.85 7.69 -0.54
C ILE A 201 -8.88 7.26 -1.59
N THR A 202 -8.97 7.98 -2.71
CA THR A 202 -9.93 7.66 -3.78
C THR A 202 -9.74 6.25 -4.33
N LEU A 203 -8.50 5.85 -4.61
CA LEU A 203 -8.16 4.53 -5.12
C LEU A 203 -8.43 3.44 -4.09
N ALA A 204 -8.07 3.64 -2.81
CA ALA A 204 -8.38 2.68 -1.76
C ALA A 204 -9.90 2.41 -1.69
N LEU A 205 -10.72 3.46 -1.67
CA LEU A 205 -12.18 3.32 -1.60
C LEU A 205 -12.76 2.61 -2.83
N ASN A 206 -12.41 3.07 -4.04
CA ASN A 206 -12.96 2.51 -5.27
C ASN A 206 -12.61 1.02 -5.43
N ASN A 207 -11.40 0.63 -5.02
CA ASN A 207 -10.96 -0.77 -5.10
C ASN A 207 -11.56 -1.64 -3.99
N ILE A 208 -11.78 -1.10 -2.79
CA ILE A 208 -12.50 -1.79 -1.71
C ILE A 208 -13.96 -2.03 -2.10
N ASP A 209 -14.63 -1.02 -2.65
CA ASP A 209 -16.01 -1.15 -3.12
C ASP A 209 -16.14 -2.28 -4.15
N ALA A 210 -15.21 -2.33 -5.11
CA ALA A 210 -15.15 -3.35 -6.16
C ALA A 210 -14.95 -4.78 -5.63
N ILE A 211 -14.37 -4.96 -4.44
CA ILE A 211 -14.12 -6.28 -3.83
C ILE A 211 -14.96 -6.56 -2.58
N SER A 212 -15.83 -5.63 -2.17
CA SER A 212 -16.57 -5.66 -0.91
C SER A 212 -17.44 -6.92 -0.75
N SER A 213 -17.91 -7.50 -1.85
CA SER A 213 -18.65 -8.78 -1.85
C SER A 213 -17.78 -10.01 -1.58
N SER A 214 -16.46 -9.88 -1.75
CA SER A 214 -15.49 -10.98 -1.76
C SER A 214 -14.53 -10.93 -0.57
N VAL A 215 -14.27 -9.74 -0.05
CA VAL A 215 -13.31 -9.50 1.04
C VAL A 215 -13.95 -8.58 2.08
N SER A 216 -14.00 -9.03 3.33
CA SER A 216 -14.33 -8.18 4.47
C SER A 216 -13.06 -7.78 5.19
N LEU A 217 -12.72 -6.49 5.15
CA LEU A 217 -11.56 -5.92 5.86
C LEU A 217 -11.92 -5.46 7.29
N GLY A 218 -13.12 -5.78 7.77
CA GLY A 218 -13.41 -5.88 9.21
C GLY A 218 -13.48 -4.59 10.02
N SER A 219 -13.62 -3.40 9.44
CA SER A 219 -13.72 -2.18 10.26
C SER A 219 -14.75 -1.15 9.79
N ASP A 220 -15.51 -0.64 10.75
CA ASP A 220 -16.48 0.46 10.57
C ASP A 220 -15.77 1.76 10.14
N SER A 221 -14.50 1.96 10.53
CA SER A 221 -13.69 3.12 10.13
C SER A 221 -13.51 3.26 8.61
N LEU A 222 -13.62 2.16 7.84
CA LEU A 222 -13.60 2.23 6.37
C LEU A 222 -14.90 2.82 5.80
N SER A 223 -16.02 2.62 6.51
CA SER A 223 -17.32 3.20 6.12
C SER A 223 -17.35 4.71 6.38
N ASP A 224 -16.65 5.18 7.41
CA ASP A 224 -16.56 6.61 7.74
C ASP A 224 -15.85 7.41 6.64
N ILE A 225 -14.84 6.84 5.99
CA ILE A 225 -14.13 7.47 4.87
C ILE A 225 -15.05 7.65 3.66
N ASN A 226 -15.97 6.71 3.43
CA ASN A 226 -16.96 6.86 2.36
C ASN A 226 -17.90 8.06 2.63
N GLY A 227 -18.13 8.39 3.90
CA GLY A 227 -18.87 9.57 4.33
C GLY A 227 -18.10 10.89 4.24
N VAL A 228 -16.76 10.86 4.26
CA VAL A 228 -15.90 12.06 4.25
C VAL A 228 -16.17 12.94 3.03
N CYS A 229 -16.37 12.34 1.86
CA CYS A 229 -16.61 13.07 0.61
C CYS A 229 -17.90 13.90 0.69
N ALA A 230 -18.98 13.31 1.22
CA ALA A 230 -20.24 13.99 1.43
C ALA A 230 -20.12 15.11 2.46
N THR A 231 -19.37 14.88 3.54
CA THR A 231 -19.09 15.91 4.56
C THR A 231 -18.31 17.07 3.98
N LEU A 232 -17.24 16.81 3.22
CA LEU A 232 -16.44 17.84 2.53
C LEU A 232 -17.29 18.66 1.56
N ALA A 233 -18.12 17.99 0.74
CA ALA A 233 -19.01 18.64 -0.21
C ALA A 233 -20.05 19.55 0.49
N SER A 234 -20.49 19.19 1.70
CA SER A 234 -21.44 19.98 2.50
C SER A 234 -20.82 21.28 3.05
N ILE A 235 -19.50 21.28 3.32
CA ILE A 235 -18.75 22.45 3.75
C ILE A 235 -18.48 23.36 2.54
N ASN A 236 -17.96 22.77 1.46
CA ASN A 236 -17.72 23.43 0.19
C ASN A 236 -17.67 22.37 -0.91
N ALA A 237 -18.53 22.47 -1.92
CA ALA A 237 -18.56 21.53 -3.05
C ALA A 237 -17.19 21.42 -3.77
N ALA A 238 -16.36 22.46 -3.73
CA ALA A 238 -15.01 22.44 -4.30
C ALA A 238 -13.96 21.71 -3.44
N TYR A 239 -14.34 21.18 -2.26
CA TYR A 239 -13.48 20.36 -1.41
C TYR A 239 -13.63 18.86 -1.70
N ASP A 240 -14.67 18.46 -2.43
CA ASP A 240 -14.88 17.07 -2.83
C ASP A 240 -13.81 16.64 -3.84
N PHE A 241 -12.99 15.66 -3.47
CA PHE A 241 -11.92 15.11 -4.29
C PHE A 241 -12.12 13.63 -4.63
N CYS A 242 -13.19 13.01 -4.16
CA CYS A 242 -13.31 11.55 -4.13
C CYS A 242 -13.57 10.90 -5.48
N SER A 243 -13.76 11.69 -6.54
CA SER A 243 -13.79 11.19 -7.92
C SER A 243 -12.45 11.34 -8.64
N ILE A 244 -11.42 11.91 -8.00
CA ILE A 244 -10.15 12.25 -8.63
C ILE A 244 -9.13 11.12 -8.39
N THR A 245 -8.71 10.49 -9.48
CA THR A 245 -7.66 9.45 -9.49
C THR A 245 -6.36 9.92 -10.11
N ASP A 246 -6.36 11.03 -10.86
CA ASP A 246 -5.15 11.65 -11.43
C ASP A 246 -4.60 12.72 -10.46
N PRO A 247 -3.37 12.59 -9.94
CA PRO A 247 -2.76 13.59 -9.07
C PRO A 247 -2.75 15.01 -9.67
N SER A 248 -2.64 15.12 -11.00
CA SER A 248 -2.57 16.41 -11.69
C SER A 248 -3.91 17.16 -11.70
N ALA A 249 -5.03 16.44 -11.58
CA ALA A 249 -6.38 17.00 -11.62
C ALA A 249 -6.83 17.68 -10.31
N PHE A 250 -6.05 17.54 -9.23
CA PHE A 250 -6.34 18.22 -7.96
C PHE A 250 -6.18 19.75 -8.08
N THR A 251 -7.15 20.46 -7.53
CA THR A 251 -7.15 21.92 -7.41
C THR A 251 -6.70 22.33 -6.00
N ALA A 252 -6.37 23.60 -5.81
CA ALA A 252 -6.05 24.11 -4.47
C ALA A 252 -7.18 23.87 -3.44
N ASN A 253 -8.45 23.91 -3.87
CA ASN A 253 -9.57 23.65 -2.97
C ASN A 253 -9.69 22.16 -2.59
N HIS A 254 -9.39 21.23 -3.52
CA HIS A 254 -9.31 19.81 -3.19
C HIS A 254 -8.21 19.54 -2.16
N LEU A 255 -7.04 20.19 -2.32
CA LEU A 255 -5.95 20.09 -1.34
C LEU A 255 -6.37 20.61 0.04
N LYS A 256 -7.13 21.71 0.12
CA LYS A 256 -7.71 22.19 1.39
C LYS A 256 -8.64 21.16 2.02
N GLY A 257 -9.48 20.50 1.22
CA GLY A 257 -10.32 19.40 1.69
C GLY A 257 -9.49 18.27 2.31
N ILE A 258 -8.44 17.83 1.62
CA ILE A 258 -7.50 16.81 2.11
C ILE A 258 -6.82 17.25 3.41
N MET A 259 -6.26 18.46 3.46
CA MET A 259 -5.60 18.96 4.67
C MET A 259 -6.57 19.06 5.86
N SER A 260 -7.83 19.44 5.61
CA SER A 260 -8.89 19.48 6.63
C SER A 260 -9.22 18.08 7.17
N LEU A 261 -9.27 17.08 6.29
CA LEU A 261 -9.45 15.68 6.66
C LEU A 261 -8.29 15.15 7.51
N ILE A 262 -7.04 15.52 7.22
CA ILE A 262 -5.89 15.09 8.03
C ILE A 262 -5.99 15.68 9.45
N LYS A 263 -6.48 16.92 9.56
CA LYS A 263 -6.46 17.71 10.81
C LYS A 263 -7.55 17.32 11.82
N GLU A 264 -8.74 16.93 11.35
CA GLU A 264 -9.91 16.62 12.20
C GLU A 264 -9.65 15.47 13.19
N ASP A 265 -10.40 15.42 14.29
CA ASP A 265 -10.20 14.43 15.35
C ASP A 265 -11.34 13.42 15.60
N SER A 266 -12.42 13.54 14.84
CA SER A 266 -13.71 12.91 15.10
C SER A 266 -13.94 11.57 14.40
N SER A 267 -13.37 11.35 13.19
CA SER A 267 -13.71 10.19 12.36
C SER A 267 -12.49 9.44 11.81
N VAL A 268 -11.74 10.08 10.93
CA VAL A 268 -10.69 9.48 10.11
C VAL A 268 -9.35 10.12 10.43
N GLY A 269 -9.33 11.43 10.65
CA GLY A 269 -8.16 12.29 10.76
C GLY A 269 -7.19 11.98 11.90
N LEU A 270 -6.05 12.65 11.91
CA LEU A 270 -5.01 12.49 12.92
C LEU A 270 -5.36 13.15 14.25
N GLY A 271 -6.20 14.19 14.23
CA GLY A 271 -6.49 15.04 15.38
C GLY A 271 -5.32 15.93 15.77
N THR A 272 -4.69 16.57 14.79
CA THR A 272 -3.54 17.45 14.99
C THR A 272 -3.99 18.91 14.99
N ASN A 273 -3.70 19.64 16.07
CA ASN A 273 -3.98 21.09 16.18
C ASN A 273 -5.44 21.51 15.92
N CYS A 274 -6.40 20.60 16.09
CA CYS A 274 -7.84 20.89 16.09
C CYS A 274 -8.60 19.80 16.84
N SER A 275 -9.76 20.15 17.38
CA SER A 275 -10.72 19.19 17.91
C SER A 275 -12.10 19.45 17.31
N GLY A 276 -12.78 18.38 16.90
CA GLY A 276 -14.03 18.39 16.15
C GLY A 276 -13.92 17.71 14.79
N ASP A 277 -15.01 17.83 14.04
CA ASP A 277 -15.14 17.31 12.69
C ASP A 277 -14.41 18.17 11.64
N ILE A 278 -14.47 17.73 10.39
CA ILE A 278 -13.89 18.43 9.24
C ILE A 278 -14.44 19.87 9.13
N SER A 279 -15.68 20.12 9.54
CA SER A 279 -16.30 21.46 9.50
C SER A 279 -15.65 22.40 10.51
N ALA A 280 -15.37 21.91 11.72
CA ALA A 280 -14.66 22.64 12.76
C ALA A 280 -13.15 22.79 12.46
N CYS A 281 -12.58 21.82 11.75
CA CYS A 281 -11.14 21.71 11.48
C CYS A 281 -10.74 22.10 10.05
N ASN A 282 -11.54 22.93 9.37
CA ASN A 282 -11.26 23.29 7.99
C ASN A 282 -9.94 24.09 7.84
N CYS A 283 -9.23 23.82 6.75
CA CYS A 283 -8.08 24.62 6.34
C CYS A 283 -8.56 25.80 5.46
N PRO A 284 -8.08 27.03 5.73
CA PRO A 284 -8.49 28.24 5.02
C PRO A 284 -8.00 28.32 3.57
#